data_AF-A0A7Y4XCJ8-F1
#
_entry.id   AF-A0A7Y4XCJ8-F1
#
_cell.length_a   1.000
_cell.length_b   1.000
_cell.length_c   1.000
_cell.angle_alpha   90.00
_cell.angle_beta   90.00
_cell.angle_gamma   90.00
#
_symmetry.space_group_name_H-M   'P 1'
#
loop_
_entity.id
_entity.type
_entity.pdbx_description
1 polymer ?
#
loop_
_entity_poly.entity_id
_entity_poly.type
_entity_poly.pdbx_seq_one_letter_code
_entity_poly.pdbx_strand_id
1 'polypeptide(L)'
;LIAYETDLAVAALFGVRDDGSVIPAHKLALHDVPAASLLGEVSGADDPVARYNAIRAELEARNRPADEEKISGSEGMIWYVEQPSGEFVLFKCKPESVEAIHWAAGINKTAVLATCWNLLETQDELNYEALVPLLLEEYDAEEIAGYRAHIDDCIAQVNDALAYQARVLAAYRATGLSLSTHKSEVMRALAQQFPRGEMKRVYSVIARSENQMPS
;
A
#
# COMPACT_ATOMS: atom_id res chain seq x y z
N LEU A 1 16.50 -1.68 8.47
CA LEU A 1 15.43 -2.14 9.41
C LEU A 1 15.98 -2.14 10.84
N ILE A 2 15.15 -1.97 11.90
CA ILE A 2 15.66 -1.84 13.28
C ILE A 2 16.09 -3.18 13.88
N ALA A 3 17.27 -3.20 14.53
CA ALA A 3 17.75 -4.32 15.34
C ALA A 3 17.11 -4.27 16.73
N TYR A 4 16.03 -5.05 16.91
CA TYR A 4 15.35 -5.16 18.21
C TYR A 4 16.12 -6.11 19.15
N GLU A 5 16.20 -5.74 20.43
CA GLU A 5 16.82 -6.57 21.47
C GLU A 5 15.91 -7.71 21.96
N THR A 6 14.61 -7.64 21.67
CA THR A 6 13.60 -8.63 22.06
C THR A 6 12.85 -9.10 20.82
N ASP A 7 12.62 -10.41 20.70
CA ASP A 7 12.01 -11.03 19.51
C ASP A 7 10.62 -10.47 19.16
N LEU A 8 9.83 -10.08 20.17
CA LEU A 8 8.55 -9.42 19.97
C LEU A 8 8.12 -8.64 21.22
N ALA A 9 8.14 -7.30 21.13
CA ALA A 9 7.47 -6.40 22.06
C ALA A 9 6.35 -5.67 21.32
N VAL A 10 5.16 -5.60 21.92
CA VAL A 10 3.98 -4.98 21.30
C VAL A 10 3.52 -3.81 22.15
N ALA A 11 3.26 -2.69 21.50
CA ALA A 11 2.67 -1.51 22.12
C ALA A 11 1.62 -0.90 21.19
N ALA A 12 0.51 -0.43 21.77
CA ALA A 12 -0.53 0.28 21.05
C ALA A 12 -0.01 1.65 20.61
N LEU A 13 -0.04 1.88 19.29
CA LEU A 13 0.27 3.19 18.70
C LEU A 13 -0.98 4.07 18.65
N PHE A 14 -2.11 3.55 18.23
CA PHE A 14 -3.36 4.30 18.19
C PHE A 14 -4.55 3.33 18.17
N GLY A 15 -5.73 3.87 18.44
CA GLY A 15 -7.00 3.20 18.26
C GLY A 15 -7.75 3.83 17.09
N VAL A 16 -8.78 3.14 16.63
CA VAL A 16 -9.64 3.57 15.54
C VAL A 16 -11.09 3.45 16.02
N ARG A 17 -11.90 4.48 15.81
CA ARG A 17 -13.34 4.47 16.06
C ARG A 17 -14.10 3.78 14.92
N ASP A 18 -15.38 3.50 15.14
CA ASP A 18 -16.25 2.89 14.13
C ASP A 18 -16.39 3.74 12.85
N ASP A 19 -16.21 5.05 12.96
CA ASP A 19 -16.20 6.00 11.83
C ASP A 19 -14.84 6.10 11.11
N GLY A 20 -13.84 5.32 11.54
CA GLY A 20 -12.48 5.34 11.00
C GLY A 20 -11.59 6.44 11.58
N SER A 21 -12.09 7.31 12.47
CA SER A 21 -11.28 8.36 13.10
C SER A 21 -10.25 7.78 14.06
N VAL A 22 -9.07 8.39 14.08
CA VAL A 22 -7.95 7.95 14.92
C VAL A 22 -8.07 8.50 16.34
N ILE A 23 -7.76 7.65 17.32
CA ILE A 23 -7.58 8.02 18.72
C ILE A 23 -6.10 7.81 19.09
N PRO A 24 -5.37 8.87 19.51
CA PRO A 24 -4.00 8.73 19.99
C PRO A 24 -3.89 7.77 21.18
N ALA A 25 -2.79 7.02 21.27
CA ALA A 25 -2.59 6.06 22.38
C ALA A 25 -2.75 6.67 23.77
N HIS A 26 -2.30 7.90 23.99
CA HIS A 26 -2.42 8.59 25.29
C HIS A 26 -3.88 8.94 25.67
N LYS A 27 -4.84 8.86 24.73
CA LYS A 27 -6.28 9.06 24.98
C LYS A 27 -7.07 7.74 25.04
N LEU A 28 -6.40 6.58 24.91
CA LEU A 28 -7.06 5.27 24.94
C LEU A 28 -7.13 4.69 26.35
N ALA A 29 -8.24 4.02 26.65
CA ALA A 29 -8.34 3.15 27.82
C ALA A 29 -7.71 1.78 27.48
N LEU A 30 -6.38 1.68 27.66
CA LEU A 30 -5.62 0.51 27.23
C LEU A 30 -5.58 -0.63 28.25
N HIS A 31 -6.08 -0.43 29.47
CA HIS A 31 -6.00 -1.42 30.56
C HIS A 31 -4.56 -1.98 30.69
N ASP A 32 -4.37 -3.27 30.44
CA ASP A 32 -3.08 -3.97 30.55
C ASP A 32 -2.27 -3.95 29.24
N VAL A 33 -2.78 -3.34 28.17
CA VAL A 33 -2.08 -3.22 26.88
C VAL A 33 -1.03 -2.11 26.97
N PRO A 34 0.26 -2.38 26.72
CA PRO A 34 1.28 -1.35 26.72
C PRO A 34 1.00 -0.29 25.64
N ALA A 35 1.21 0.99 25.97
CA ALA A 35 1.14 2.09 25.01
C ALA A 35 2.54 2.44 24.49
N ALA A 36 2.64 2.90 23.25
CA ALA A 36 3.87 3.53 22.78
C ALA A 36 4.16 4.78 23.62
N SER A 37 5.43 4.98 23.98
CA SER A 37 5.83 6.09 24.85
C SER A 37 5.55 7.45 24.19
N LEU A 38 4.87 8.34 24.91
CA LEU A 38 4.75 9.74 24.52
C LEU A 38 6.09 10.44 24.78
N LEU A 39 6.73 10.92 23.72
CA LEU A 39 8.06 11.54 23.80
C LEU A 39 8.01 13.06 23.99
N GLY A 40 6.87 13.70 23.70
CA GLY A 40 6.67 15.12 23.93
C GLY A 40 5.38 15.64 23.33
N GLU A 41 5.10 16.90 23.63
CA GLU A 41 3.97 17.66 23.12
C GLU A 41 4.50 18.97 22.50
N VAL A 42 3.83 19.44 21.46
CA VAL A 42 4.16 20.70 20.76
C VAL A 42 2.95 21.61 20.87
N SER A 43 3.17 22.85 21.29
CA SER A 43 2.09 23.82 21.43
C SER A 43 1.80 24.51 20.09
N GLY A 44 0.60 25.04 19.92
CA GLY A 44 0.25 25.83 18.72
C GLY A 44 1.02 27.16 18.58
N ALA A 45 1.82 27.54 19.59
CA ALA A 45 2.72 28.70 19.53
C ALA A 45 4.10 28.35 18.97
N ASP A 46 4.46 27.07 18.91
CA ASP A 46 5.70 26.59 18.33
C ASP A 46 5.60 26.49 16.81
N ASP A 47 6.72 26.57 16.10
CA ASP A 47 6.79 26.20 14.68
C ASP A 47 6.82 24.66 14.59
N PRO A 48 5.71 24.01 14.15
CA PRO A 48 5.62 22.57 14.13
C PRO A 48 6.57 21.94 13.11
N VAL A 49 6.88 22.64 12.01
CA VAL A 49 7.79 22.14 10.96
C VAL A 49 9.23 22.19 11.47
N ALA A 50 9.63 23.30 12.08
CA ALA A 50 10.95 23.40 12.70
C ALA A 50 11.13 22.35 13.81
N ARG A 51 10.10 22.14 14.64
CA ARG A 51 10.14 21.14 15.71
C ARG A 51 10.19 19.70 15.17
N TYR A 52 9.46 19.43 14.09
CA TYR A 52 9.50 18.15 13.39
C TYR A 52 10.90 17.84 12.85
N ASN A 53 11.52 18.80 12.18
CA ASN A 53 12.87 18.64 11.63
C ASN A 53 13.94 18.50 12.73
N ALA A 54 13.80 19.25 13.83
CA ALA A 54 14.70 19.11 14.97
C ALA A 54 14.61 17.70 15.58
N ILE A 55 13.40 17.18 15.80
CA ILE A 55 13.20 15.81 16.32
C ILE A 55 13.75 14.78 15.34
N ARG A 56 13.50 14.94 14.04
CA ARG A 56 14.07 14.07 13.01
C ARG A 56 15.61 14.01 13.08
N ALA A 57 16.26 15.16 13.22
CA ALA A 57 17.71 15.26 13.37
C ALA A 57 18.20 14.64 14.69
N GLU A 58 17.46 14.80 15.79
CA GLU A 58 17.78 14.15 17.07
C GLU A 58 17.69 12.62 16.98
N LEU A 59 16.70 12.08 16.28
CA LEU A 59 16.55 10.64 16.05
C LEU A 59 17.70 10.11 15.19
N GLU A 60 18.06 10.82 14.12
CA GLU A 60 19.19 10.48 13.26
C GLU A 60 20.50 10.42 14.07
N ALA A 61 20.77 11.43 14.91
CA ALA A 61 21.98 11.48 15.73
C ALA A 61 22.07 10.36 16.78
N ARG A 62 20.94 9.78 17.19
CA ARG A 62 20.89 8.65 18.15
C ARG A 62 21.04 7.31 17.46
N ASN A 63 20.65 7.22 16.19
CA ASN A 63 20.73 5.99 15.42
C ASN A 63 22.19 5.63 15.15
N ARG A 64 22.48 4.33 15.23
CA ARG A 64 23.80 3.78 14.96
C ARG A 64 23.69 2.63 13.98
N PRO A 65 24.60 2.52 13.01
CA PRO A 65 24.71 1.31 12.19
C PRO A 65 24.87 0.07 13.09
N ALA A 66 24.17 -1.00 12.73
CA ALA A 66 24.31 -2.33 13.29
C ALA A 66 24.62 -3.33 12.15
N ASP A 67 24.85 -4.60 12.50
CA ASP A 67 25.14 -5.64 11.51
C ASP A 67 23.97 -5.86 10.53
N GLU A 68 24.27 -6.32 9.31
CA GLU A 68 23.29 -6.73 8.29
C GLU A 68 22.32 -5.61 7.85
N GLU A 69 22.81 -4.39 7.56
CA GLU A 69 21.97 -3.26 7.12
C GLU A 69 20.86 -2.89 8.13
N LYS A 70 21.11 -3.18 9.41
CA LYS A 70 20.22 -2.81 10.50
C LYS A 70 20.70 -1.54 11.18
N ILE A 71 19.76 -0.89 11.85
CA ILE A 71 20.03 0.27 12.71
C ILE A 71 19.70 -0.13 14.14
N SER A 72 20.62 0.15 15.07
CA SER A 72 20.33 0.18 16.49
C SER A 72 19.86 1.59 16.86
N GLY A 73 18.68 1.70 17.47
CA GLY A 73 18.04 2.99 17.76
C GLY A 73 16.53 2.95 17.55
N SER A 74 15.98 3.98 16.91
CA SER A 74 14.54 4.10 16.65
C SER A 74 14.24 4.15 15.14
N GLU A 75 13.14 3.50 14.73
CA GLU A 75 12.62 3.63 13.36
C GLU A 75 12.10 5.05 13.10
N GLY A 76 11.60 5.72 14.14
CA GLY A 76 10.95 7.02 14.00
C GLY A 76 9.94 7.28 15.10
N MET A 77 9.06 8.24 14.84
CA MET A 77 7.98 8.65 15.73
C MET A 77 6.69 8.88 14.96
N ILE A 78 5.55 8.73 15.64
CA ILE A 78 4.25 9.14 15.12
C ILE A 78 3.87 10.48 15.78
N TRP A 79 3.51 11.45 14.96
CA TRP A 79 2.98 12.73 15.37
C TRP A 79 1.47 12.72 15.26
N TYR A 80 0.78 13.00 16.37
CA TYR A 80 -0.66 13.20 16.41
C TYR A 80 -0.94 14.69 16.30
N VAL A 81 -1.54 15.12 15.20
CA VAL A 81 -1.92 16.52 14.99
C VAL A 81 -3.42 16.64 15.12
N GLU A 82 -3.87 17.34 16.16
CA GLU A 82 -5.28 17.66 16.38
C GLU A 82 -5.71 18.76 15.40
N GLN A 83 -6.70 18.46 14.57
CA GLN A 83 -7.33 19.40 13.65
C GLN A 83 -8.33 20.29 14.40
N PRO A 84 -8.70 21.46 13.85
CA PRO A 84 -9.76 22.29 14.44
C PRO A 84 -11.11 21.57 14.62
N SER A 85 -11.36 20.51 13.83
CA SER A 85 -12.54 19.64 13.96
C SER A 85 -12.49 18.73 15.21
N GLY A 86 -11.35 18.63 15.89
CA GLY A 86 -11.09 17.68 16.98
C GLY A 86 -10.62 16.30 16.50
N GLU A 87 -10.48 16.11 15.18
CA GLU A 87 -9.94 14.87 14.60
C GLU A 87 -8.41 14.86 14.65
N PHE A 88 -7.82 13.66 14.67
CA PHE A 88 -6.37 13.50 14.66
C PHE A 88 -5.86 13.02 13.31
N VAL A 89 -4.85 13.71 12.78
CA VAL A 89 -4.07 13.27 11.62
C VAL A 89 -2.71 12.77 12.09
N LEU A 90 -2.26 11.65 11.51
CA LEU A 90 -0.99 11.03 11.85
C LEU A 90 0.08 11.40 10.83
N PHE A 91 1.24 11.86 11.31
CA PHE A 91 2.44 12.03 10.49
C PHE A 91 3.55 11.11 10.99
N LYS A 92 4.21 10.40 10.06
CA LYS A 92 5.39 9.58 10.37
C LYS A 92 6.62 10.48 10.33
N CYS A 93 7.38 10.54 11.41
CA CYS A 93 8.67 11.23 11.50
C CYS A 93 9.79 10.18 11.49
N LYS A 94 10.44 9.99 10.36
CA LYS A 94 11.53 9.01 10.20
C LYS A 94 12.87 9.73 9.99
N PRO A 95 13.94 9.28 10.65
CA PRO A 95 15.30 9.76 10.40
C PRO A 95 15.80 9.27 9.03
N GLU A 96 16.70 10.03 8.41
CA GLU A 96 17.17 9.79 7.04
C GLU A 96 17.78 8.41 6.85
N SER A 97 18.57 7.93 7.81
CA SER A 97 19.17 6.59 7.79
C SER A 97 18.14 5.47 7.70
N VAL A 98 16.98 5.63 8.34
CA VAL A 98 15.89 4.64 8.30
C VAL A 98 15.13 4.73 6.98
N GLU A 99 14.90 5.94 6.47
CA GLU A 99 14.31 6.13 5.14
C GLU A 99 15.21 5.57 4.05
N ALA A 100 16.52 5.81 4.12
CA ALA A 100 17.51 5.30 3.18
C ALA A 100 17.54 3.77 3.13
N ILE A 101 17.28 3.04 4.23
CA ILE A 101 17.17 1.57 4.17
C ILE A 101 15.83 1.13 3.54
N HIS A 102 14.75 1.86 3.79
CA HIS A 102 13.48 1.59 3.09
C HIS A 102 13.60 1.89 1.59
N TRP A 103 14.42 2.87 1.20
CA TRP A 103 14.66 3.25 -0.19
C TRP A 103 15.75 2.39 -0.85
N ALA A 104 16.75 1.91 -0.09
CA ALA A 104 17.75 0.94 -0.55
C ALA A 104 17.14 -0.42 -0.91
N ALA A 105 15.89 -0.69 -0.50
CA ALA A 105 15.12 -1.83 -0.98
C ALA A 105 14.72 -1.70 -2.47
N GLY A 106 15.00 -0.57 -3.12
CA GLY A 106 14.67 -0.29 -4.52
C GLY A 106 13.23 0.15 -4.72
N ILE A 107 12.81 0.18 -5.99
CA ILE A 107 11.42 0.51 -6.32
C ILE A 107 10.49 -0.59 -5.81
N ASN A 108 9.53 -0.18 -4.98
CA ASN A 108 8.58 -1.11 -4.36
C ASN A 108 7.65 -1.71 -5.42
N LYS A 109 7.75 -3.03 -5.63
CA LYS A 109 6.91 -3.78 -6.58
C LYS A 109 5.40 -3.54 -6.39
N THR A 110 4.92 -3.53 -5.15
CA THR A 110 3.50 -3.33 -4.85
C THR A 110 3.05 -1.91 -5.21
N ALA A 111 3.90 -0.91 -4.98
CA ALA A 111 3.64 0.46 -5.41
C ALA A 111 3.54 0.54 -6.94
N VAL A 112 4.50 -0.03 -7.67
CA VAL A 112 4.48 -0.07 -9.15
C VAL A 112 3.22 -0.75 -9.68
N LEU A 113 2.82 -1.88 -9.09
CA LEU A 113 1.58 -2.57 -9.46
C LEU A 113 0.34 -1.70 -9.22
N ALA A 114 0.28 -0.97 -8.09
CA ALA A 114 -0.81 -0.05 -7.81
C ALA A 114 -0.85 1.09 -8.83
N THR A 115 0.29 1.70 -9.13
CA THR A 115 0.42 2.75 -10.14
C THR A 115 -0.01 2.26 -11.53
N CYS A 116 0.32 1.02 -11.91
CA CYS A 116 -0.16 0.41 -13.15
C CYS A 116 -1.70 0.34 -13.21
N TRP A 117 -2.35 -0.08 -12.13
CA TRP A 117 -3.82 -0.15 -12.08
C TRP A 117 -4.47 1.23 -12.08
N ASN A 118 -3.88 2.21 -11.38
CA ASN A 118 -4.37 3.59 -11.37
C ASN A 118 -4.25 4.25 -12.75
N LEU A 119 -3.16 4.00 -13.47
CA LEU A 119 -2.99 4.50 -14.83
C LEU A 119 -4.11 4.01 -15.75
N LEU A 120 -4.50 2.75 -15.61
CA LEU A 120 -5.59 2.13 -16.37
C LEU A 120 -6.99 2.69 -16.07
N GLU A 121 -7.16 3.50 -15.02
CA GLU A 121 -8.41 4.23 -14.79
C GLU A 121 -8.56 5.43 -15.73
N THR A 122 -7.46 5.91 -16.30
CA THR A 122 -7.42 7.14 -17.11
C THR A 122 -6.87 6.93 -18.53
N GLN A 123 -6.17 5.82 -18.78
CA GLN A 123 -5.57 5.47 -20.07
C GLN A 123 -5.84 4.00 -20.41
N ASP A 124 -6.09 3.71 -21.68
CA ASP A 124 -6.39 2.34 -22.12
C ASP A 124 -5.12 1.47 -22.33
N GLU A 125 -3.95 2.09 -22.37
CA GLU A 125 -2.68 1.42 -22.66
C GLU A 125 -1.70 1.53 -21.48
N LEU A 126 -1.17 0.38 -21.05
CA LEU A 126 -0.13 0.30 -20.02
C LEU A 126 1.19 -0.10 -20.66
N ASN A 127 2.11 0.85 -20.74
CA ASN A 127 3.49 0.65 -21.18
C ASN A 127 4.45 1.47 -20.31
N TYR A 128 5.75 1.23 -20.49
CA TYR A 128 6.78 1.89 -19.68
C TYR A 128 6.74 3.41 -19.83
N GLU A 129 6.61 3.95 -21.06
CA GLU A 129 6.60 5.38 -21.29
C GLU A 129 5.41 6.09 -20.63
N ALA A 130 4.25 5.43 -20.58
CA ALA A 130 3.06 5.94 -19.93
C ALA A 130 3.15 5.90 -18.39
N LEU A 131 3.90 4.94 -17.85
CA LEU A 131 4.07 4.75 -16.40
C LEU A 131 5.16 5.65 -15.78
N VAL A 132 6.24 5.92 -16.53
CA VAL A 132 7.39 6.71 -16.05
C VAL A 132 7.01 8.07 -15.45
N PRO A 133 6.13 8.90 -16.06
CA PRO A 133 5.74 10.17 -15.48
C PRO A 133 5.15 10.06 -14.08
N LEU A 134 4.37 9.01 -13.82
CA LEU A 134 3.77 8.75 -12.50
C LEU A 134 4.81 8.26 -11.50
N LEU A 135 5.76 7.43 -11.93
CA LEU A 135 6.85 6.98 -11.06
C LEU A 135 7.81 8.11 -10.70
N LEU A 136 8.02 9.08 -11.60
CA LEU A 136 8.85 10.26 -11.34
C LEU A 136 8.27 11.19 -10.26
N GLU A 137 7.01 11.02 -9.86
CA GLU A 137 6.44 11.72 -8.70
C GLU A 137 7.02 11.22 -7.36
N GLU A 138 7.49 9.98 -7.32
CA GLU A 138 7.93 9.28 -6.10
C GLU A 138 9.38 8.79 -6.13
N TYR A 139 9.98 8.62 -7.32
CA TYR A 139 11.31 8.03 -7.53
C TYR A 139 12.17 8.86 -8.46
N ASP A 140 13.49 8.75 -8.30
CA ASP A 140 14.44 9.45 -9.18
C ASP A 140 14.61 8.71 -10.51
N ALA A 141 14.94 9.45 -11.58
CA ALA A 141 15.10 8.89 -12.91
C ALA A 141 16.19 7.79 -13.00
N GLU A 142 17.25 7.91 -12.20
CA GLU A 142 18.32 6.90 -12.11
C GLU A 142 17.83 5.59 -11.48
N GLU A 143 16.96 5.66 -10.47
CA GLU A 143 16.34 4.50 -9.84
C GLU A 143 15.38 3.81 -10.80
N ILE A 144 14.52 4.56 -11.48
CA ILE A 144 13.58 4.03 -12.47
C ILE A 144 14.33 3.30 -13.58
N ALA A 145 15.43 3.90 -14.07
CA ALA A 145 16.29 3.26 -15.06
C ALA A 145 16.98 1.99 -14.52
N GLY A 146 17.48 2.03 -13.29
CA GLY A 146 18.13 0.89 -12.63
C GLY A 146 17.21 -0.29 -12.39
N TYR A 147 15.92 -0.03 -12.15
CA TYR A 147 14.89 -1.05 -11.89
C TYR A 147 13.98 -1.35 -13.09
N ARG A 148 14.40 -0.97 -14.31
CA ARG A 148 13.62 -1.14 -15.54
C ARG A 148 13.00 -2.53 -15.71
N ALA A 149 13.79 -3.58 -15.53
CA ALA A 149 13.32 -4.95 -15.70
C ALA A 149 12.19 -5.32 -14.72
N HIS A 150 12.27 -4.83 -13.47
CA HIS A 150 11.22 -5.05 -12.48
C HIS A 150 9.94 -4.31 -12.82
N ILE A 151 10.06 -3.10 -13.37
CA ILE A 151 8.91 -2.31 -13.84
C ILE A 151 8.25 -3.02 -15.02
N ASP A 152 9.03 -3.50 -15.98
CA ASP A 152 8.51 -4.26 -17.13
C ASP A 152 7.79 -5.55 -16.69
N ASP A 153 8.32 -6.27 -15.70
CA ASP A 153 7.66 -7.45 -15.13
C ASP A 153 6.30 -7.11 -14.50
N CYS A 154 6.19 -5.98 -13.80
CA CYS A 154 4.93 -5.50 -13.25
C CYS A 154 3.93 -5.15 -14.35
N ILE A 155 4.37 -4.43 -15.39
CA ILE A 155 3.56 -4.09 -16.56
C ILE A 155 3.05 -5.36 -17.24
N ALA A 156 3.94 -6.33 -17.49
CA ALA A 156 3.59 -7.61 -18.09
C ALA A 156 2.56 -8.36 -17.24
N GLN A 157 2.75 -8.40 -15.92
CA GLN A 157 1.81 -9.03 -15.00
C GLN A 157 0.40 -8.42 -15.05
N VAL A 158 0.31 -7.09 -15.12
CA VAL A 158 -0.99 -6.38 -15.21
C VAL A 158 -1.63 -6.59 -16.58
N ASN A 159 -0.84 -6.47 -17.67
CA ASN A 159 -1.32 -6.73 -19.03
C ASN A 159 -1.82 -8.17 -19.21
N ASP A 160 -1.14 -9.17 -18.63
CA ASP A 160 -1.59 -10.56 -18.62
C ASP A 160 -2.90 -10.73 -17.85
N ALA A 161 -3.06 -10.03 -16.72
CA ALA A 161 -4.29 -10.05 -15.96
C ALA A 161 -5.47 -9.44 -16.74
N LEU A 162 -5.24 -8.32 -17.45
CA LEU A 162 -6.22 -7.70 -18.34
C LEU A 162 -6.60 -8.62 -19.50
N ALA A 163 -5.60 -9.19 -20.18
CA ALA A 163 -5.82 -10.11 -21.29
C ALA A 163 -6.62 -11.34 -20.85
N TYR A 164 -6.30 -11.90 -19.68
CA TYR A 164 -7.05 -12.99 -19.08
C TYR A 164 -8.50 -12.60 -18.81
N GLN A 165 -8.73 -11.43 -18.18
CA GLN A 165 -10.08 -10.93 -17.92
C GLN A 165 -10.88 -10.73 -19.21
N ALA A 166 -10.29 -10.12 -20.23
CA ALA A 166 -10.93 -9.92 -21.54
C ALA A 166 -11.33 -11.27 -22.17
N ARG A 167 -10.45 -12.28 -22.10
CA ARG A 167 -10.71 -13.62 -22.61
C ARG A 167 -11.85 -14.33 -21.87
N VAL A 168 -11.91 -14.20 -20.55
CA VAL A 168 -13.02 -14.73 -19.73
C VAL A 168 -14.34 -14.05 -20.09
N LEU A 169 -14.35 -12.72 -20.19
CA LEU A 169 -15.56 -11.96 -20.49
C LEU A 169 -16.05 -12.22 -21.91
N ALA A 170 -15.16 -12.38 -22.89
CA ALA A 170 -15.51 -12.76 -24.25
C ALA A 170 -16.16 -14.15 -24.30
N ALA A 171 -15.54 -15.14 -23.64
CA ALA A 171 -16.08 -16.50 -23.56
C ALA A 171 -17.45 -16.54 -22.85
N TYR A 172 -17.62 -15.73 -21.80
CA TYR A 172 -18.88 -15.59 -21.09
C TYR A 172 -19.97 -14.93 -21.96
N ARG A 173 -19.66 -13.82 -22.64
CA ARG A 173 -20.62 -13.17 -23.56
C ARG A 173 -21.08 -14.11 -24.67
N ALA A 174 -20.19 -14.97 -25.17
CA ALA A 174 -20.51 -15.97 -26.18
C ALA A 174 -21.52 -17.03 -25.71
N THR A 175 -21.72 -17.22 -24.39
CA THR A 175 -22.76 -18.14 -23.91
C THR A 175 -24.16 -17.56 -24.09
N GLY A 176 -24.31 -16.24 -24.15
CA GLY A 176 -25.62 -15.57 -24.24
C GLY A 176 -26.51 -15.77 -23.01
N LEU A 177 -25.93 -16.16 -21.87
CA LEU A 177 -26.63 -16.49 -20.63
C LEU A 177 -26.22 -15.54 -19.51
N SER A 178 -27.14 -15.17 -18.62
CA SER A 178 -26.78 -14.46 -17.39
C SER A 178 -26.28 -15.44 -16.32
N LEU A 179 -25.22 -15.06 -15.60
CA LEU A 179 -24.69 -15.85 -14.48
C LEU A 179 -25.69 -15.87 -13.31
N SER A 180 -26.47 -14.79 -13.12
CA SER A 180 -27.52 -14.70 -12.09
C SER A 180 -28.63 -15.76 -12.26
N THR A 181 -29.04 -16.02 -13.50
CA THR A 181 -30.16 -16.92 -13.82
C THR A 181 -29.70 -18.34 -14.18
N HIS A 182 -28.55 -18.46 -14.87
CA HIS A 182 -28.09 -19.72 -15.48
C HIS A 182 -26.68 -20.13 -15.01
N LYS A 183 -26.37 -19.89 -13.73
CA LYS A 183 -25.06 -20.16 -13.13
C LYS A 183 -24.46 -21.50 -13.53
N SER A 184 -25.19 -22.60 -13.36
CA SER A 184 -24.67 -23.95 -13.62
C SER A 184 -24.35 -24.18 -15.10
N GLU A 185 -25.14 -23.62 -16.00
CA GLU A 185 -24.97 -23.76 -17.45
C GLU A 185 -23.79 -22.91 -17.95
N VAL A 186 -23.68 -21.66 -17.46
CA VAL A 186 -22.54 -20.77 -17.72
C VAL A 186 -21.24 -21.43 -17.24
N MET A 187 -21.20 -21.91 -15.99
CA MET A 187 -20.00 -22.53 -15.43
C MET A 187 -19.62 -23.83 -16.14
N ARG A 188 -20.61 -24.62 -16.58
CA ARG A 188 -20.37 -25.84 -17.38
C ARG A 188 -19.81 -25.51 -18.76
N ALA A 189 -20.32 -24.47 -19.43
CA ALA A 189 -19.81 -24.03 -20.73
C ALA A 189 -18.37 -23.52 -20.63
N LEU A 190 -18.07 -22.72 -19.61
CA LEU A 190 -16.73 -22.16 -19.41
C LEU A 190 -15.70 -23.21 -18.94
N ALA A 191 -16.13 -24.25 -18.22
CA ALA A 191 -15.24 -25.35 -17.83
C ALA A 191 -14.70 -26.18 -19.02
N GLN A 192 -15.25 -26.00 -20.23
CA GLN A 192 -14.70 -26.58 -21.45
C GLN A 192 -13.54 -25.77 -22.03
N GLN A 193 -13.44 -24.48 -21.68
CA GLN A 193 -12.45 -23.54 -22.23
C GLN A 193 -11.37 -23.15 -21.22
N PHE A 194 -11.68 -23.26 -19.93
CA PHE A 194 -10.77 -22.92 -18.84
C PHE A 194 -10.49 -24.14 -17.97
N PRO A 195 -9.25 -24.31 -17.48
CA PRO A 195 -8.89 -25.44 -16.65
C PRO A 195 -9.62 -25.39 -15.30
N ARG A 196 -9.92 -26.57 -14.75
CA ARG A 196 -10.72 -26.71 -13.52
C ARG A 196 -10.17 -25.91 -12.33
N GLY A 197 -8.83 -25.79 -12.23
CA GLY A 197 -8.17 -25.01 -11.17
C GLY A 197 -8.45 -23.51 -11.23
N GLU A 198 -8.80 -22.97 -12.40
CA GLU A 198 -9.05 -21.53 -12.61
C GLU A 198 -10.52 -21.15 -12.46
N MET A 199 -11.44 -22.11 -12.35
CA MET A 199 -12.88 -21.85 -12.37
C MET A 199 -13.37 -20.91 -11.27
N LYS A 200 -12.70 -20.90 -10.11
CA LYS A 200 -13.00 -19.93 -9.04
C LYS A 200 -12.68 -18.50 -9.48
N ARG A 201 -11.53 -18.29 -10.15
CA ARG A 201 -11.10 -17.00 -10.69
C ARG A 201 -12.01 -16.55 -11.84
N VAL A 202 -12.36 -17.47 -12.74
CA VAL A 202 -13.33 -17.22 -13.83
C VAL A 202 -14.65 -16.70 -13.28
N TYR A 203 -15.20 -17.38 -12.27
CA TYR A 203 -16.45 -16.96 -11.62
C TYR A 203 -16.34 -15.55 -11.03
N SER A 204 -15.26 -15.26 -10.29
CA SER A 204 -15.06 -13.94 -9.67
C SER A 204 -14.99 -12.81 -10.69
N VAL A 205 -14.34 -13.03 -11.84
CA VAL A 205 -14.27 -12.04 -12.93
C VAL A 205 -15.66 -11.72 -13.47
N ILE A 206 -16.47 -12.75 -13.75
CA ILE A 206 -17.82 -12.57 -14.33
C ILE A 206 -18.75 -11.91 -13.31
N ALA A 207 -18.76 -12.39 -12.07
CA ALA A 207 -19.60 -11.84 -11.01
C ALA A 207 -19.31 -10.35 -10.75
N ARG A 208 -18.03 -9.94 -10.82
CA ARG A 208 -17.66 -8.51 -10.72
C ARG A 208 -18.20 -7.71 -11.90
N SER A 209 -18.15 -8.25 -13.11
CA SER A 209 -18.63 -7.58 -14.31
C SER A 209 -20.15 -7.43 -14.36
N GLU A 210 -20.93 -8.43 -13.93
CA GLU A 210 -22.40 -8.32 -13.85
C GLU A 210 -22.83 -7.30 -12.78
N ASN A 211 -22.14 -7.21 -11.65
CA ASN A 211 -22.43 -6.21 -10.61
C ASN A 211 -22.11 -4.77 -11.03
N GLN A 212 -21.31 -4.56 -12.07
CA GLN A 212 -20.94 -3.24 -12.59
C GLN A 212 -21.79 -2.78 -13.77
N MET A 213 -22.63 -3.65 -14.34
CA MET A 213 -23.61 -3.28 -15.37
C MET A 213 -24.98 -3.12 -14.70
N PRO A 214 -25.55 -1.90 -14.61
CA PRO A 214 -26.93 -1.75 -14.18
C PRO A 214 -27.84 -2.45 -15.19
N SER A 215 -28.81 -3.20 -14.66
CA SER A 215 -29.91 -3.83 -15.39
C SER A 215 -30.68 -2.84 -16.26
#